data_AF-A0A8H7CP52-F1
#
_entry.id   AF-A0A8H7CP52-F1
#
_cell.length_a   1.000
_cell.length_b   1.000
_cell.length_c   1.000
_cell.angle_alpha   90.00
_cell.angle_beta   90.00
_cell.angle_gamma   90.00
#
_symmetry.space_group_name_H-M   'P 1'
#
loop_
_entity.id
_entity.type
_entity.pdbx_description
1 polymer ?
#
loop_
_entity_poly.entity_id
_entity_poly.type
_entity_poly.pdbx_seq_one_letter_code
_entity_poly.pdbx_strand_id
1 'polypeptide(L)'
;MPMNTGRSLHSWWSDRNPPGATIPLHTLAKPLSRFLHRRQVAGIIAKSQSMPLTEDVLDVLTCYLEARDSEITSTTKIMILDELTRRAWQWEAETRTMLHKDVHFLIFRMLHSTDTGILASTCTTLGALAGWGAGKSAILKLNPQQLLVALSKHFNYTVQHRAIYALNRLGLSSGAAPNKAAFSGGVEVQQHHVDSRRRDRWQTEIPAQPVQHPNMSVQHPNSPILISPPTVVGPPTVVVHADHTPSRERRSRSSKRDPQPQIIVIQQPPPDTRERELW
;
A
#
# COMPACT_ATOMS: atom_id res chain seq x y z
N MET A 1 15.77 22.89 -20.83
CA MET A 1 14.84 21.91 -20.22
C MET A 1 15.14 20.54 -20.81
N PRO A 2 15.92 19.66 -20.15
CA PRO A 2 16.16 18.33 -20.69
C PRO A 2 14.91 17.47 -20.54
N MET A 3 14.42 16.93 -21.65
CA MET A 3 13.32 15.97 -21.67
C MET A 3 13.79 14.66 -21.04
N ASN A 4 13.17 14.31 -19.90
CA ASN A 4 13.36 13.04 -19.23
C ASN A 4 12.62 11.95 -20.03
N THR A 5 13.26 11.48 -21.10
CA THR A 5 12.81 10.31 -21.85
C THR A 5 12.97 9.10 -20.94
N GLY A 6 11.85 8.55 -20.49
CA GLY A 6 11.80 7.36 -19.65
C GLY A 6 12.55 6.22 -20.31
N ARG A 7 13.79 5.98 -19.87
CA ARG A 7 14.56 4.81 -20.25
C ARG A 7 13.82 3.59 -19.74
N SER A 8 13.43 2.72 -20.67
CA SER A 8 12.77 1.45 -20.36
C SER A 8 13.65 0.64 -19.39
N LEU A 9 13.01 -0.06 -18.44
CA LEU A 9 13.69 -0.94 -17.48
C LEU A 9 14.64 -1.95 -18.15
N HIS A 10 14.44 -2.28 -19.43
CA HIS A 10 15.36 -3.14 -20.19
C HIS A 10 16.71 -2.48 -20.52
N SER A 11 16.81 -1.15 -20.58
CA SER A 11 18.08 -0.48 -20.89
C SER A 11 19.09 -0.54 -19.74
N TRP A 12 18.65 -0.91 -18.53
CA TRP A 12 19.51 -0.99 -17.35
C TRP A 12 20.36 -2.26 -17.32
N TRP A 13 19.95 -3.28 -18.07
CA TRP A 13 20.57 -4.61 -18.13
C TRP A 13 21.23 -4.86 -19.48
N SER A 14 21.38 -3.83 -20.31
CA SER A 14 22.05 -3.99 -21.59
C SER A 14 23.55 -4.15 -21.36
N ASP A 15 24.13 -5.22 -21.89
CA ASP A 15 25.57 -5.48 -22.02
C ASP A 15 26.33 -4.36 -22.78
N ARG A 16 25.63 -3.33 -23.28
CA ARG A 16 26.22 -2.15 -23.92
C ARG A 16 26.66 -1.07 -22.92
N ASN A 17 26.48 -1.26 -21.61
CA ASN A 17 27.04 -0.31 -20.65
C ASN A 17 28.56 -0.45 -20.59
N PRO A 18 29.31 0.67 -20.69
CA PRO A 18 30.76 0.61 -20.67
C PRO A 18 31.26 0.01 -19.35
N PRO A 19 32.33 -0.80 -19.38
CA PRO A 19 32.95 -1.36 -18.19
C PRO A 19 33.41 -0.20 -17.29
N GLY A 20 32.67 0.05 -16.19
CA GLY A 20 32.91 1.16 -15.28
C GLY A 20 31.66 1.72 -14.59
N ALA A 21 30.46 1.53 -15.15
CA ALA A 21 29.20 1.97 -14.55
C ALA A 21 28.39 0.80 -13.96
N THR A 22 29.02 -0.08 -13.17
CA THR A 22 28.31 -1.12 -12.44
C THR A 22 27.67 -0.51 -11.20
N ILE A 23 26.42 -0.05 -11.31
CA ILE A 23 25.60 0.19 -10.13
C ILE A 23 25.50 -1.16 -9.39
N PRO A 24 25.96 -1.27 -8.13
CA PRO A 24 25.96 -2.55 -7.46
C PRO A 24 24.52 -3.06 -7.32
N LEU A 25 24.27 -4.33 -7.65
CA LEU A 25 22.92 -4.93 -7.62
C LEU A 25 22.20 -4.71 -6.26
N HIS A 26 22.96 -4.67 -5.16
CA HIS A 26 22.45 -4.41 -3.82
C HIS A 26 21.84 -3.00 -3.65
N THR A 27 22.30 -2.01 -4.41
CA THR A 27 21.74 -0.65 -4.40
C THR A 27 20.38 -0.59 -5.10
N LEU A 28 20.10 -1.52 -6.01
CA LEU A 28 18.84 -1.64 -6.74
C LEU A 28 17.84 -2.59 -6.07
N ALA A 29 18.30 -3.50 -5.21
CA ALA A 29 17.46 -4.46 -4.52
C ALA A 29 16.33 -3.79 -3.71
N LYS A 30 16.64 -2.70 -2.98
CA LYS A 30 15.63 -1.97 -2.19
C LYS A 30 14.58 -1.25 -3.06
N PRO A 31 14.96 -0.41 -4.06
CA PRO A 31 13.98 0.17 -4.99
C PRO A 31 13.13 -0.88 -5.74
N LEU A 32 13.74 -1.99 -6.16
CA LEU A 32 13.06 -3.05 -6.89
C LEU A 32 12.04 -3.77 -6.00
N SER A 33 12.43 -4.15 -4.77
CA SER A 33 11.51 -4.74 -3.79
C SER A 33 10.31 -3.82 -3.51
N ARG A 34 10.56 -2.51 -3.28
CA ARG A 34 9.49 -1.51 -3.10
C ARG A 34 8.54 -1.44 -4.30
N PHE A 35 9.08 -1.47 -5.52
CA PHE A 35 8.27 -1.49 -6.74
C PHE A 35 7.41 -2.75 -6.85
N LEU A 36 7.99 -3.91 -6.55
CA LEU A 36 7.26 -5.19 -6.57
C LEU A 36 6.15 -5.21 -5.51
N HIS A 37 6.42 -4.77 -4.28
CA HIS A 37 5.40 -4.68 -3.24
C HIS A 37 4.27 -3.73 -3.63
N ARG A 38 4.59 -2.55 -4.18
CA ARG A 38 3.56 -1.63 -4.69
C ARG A 38 2.70 -2.28 -5.76
N ARG A 39 3.31 -2.99 -6.71
CA ARG A 39 2.59 -3.70 -7.78
C ARG A 39 1.73 -4.84 -7.24
N GLN A 40 2.22 -5.59 -6.26
CA GLN A 40 1.47 -6.67 -5.60
C GLN A 40 0.25 -6.11 -4.86
N VAL A 41 0.44 -5.09 -4.02
CA VAL A 41 -0.65 -4.41 -3.31
C VAL A 41 -1.67 -3.85 -4.28
N ALA A 42 -1.24 -3.16 -5.35
CA ALA A 42 -2.14 -2.67 -6.39
C ALA A 42 -2.94 -3.80 -7.05
N GLY A 43 -2.29 -4.94 -7.33
CA GLY A 43 -2.95 -6.12 -7.90
C GLY A 43 -3.96 -6.75 -6.96
N ILE A 44 -3.64 -6.86 -5.66
CA ILE A 44 -4.55 -7.36 -4.62
C ILE A 44 -5.77 -6.44 -4.52
N ILE A 45 -5.54 -5.13 -4.39
CA ILE A 45 -6.61 -4.13 -4.30
C ILE A 45 -7.51 -4.20 -5.54
N ALA A 46 -6.93 -4.20 -6.74
CA ALA A 46 -7.68 -4.26 -8.00
C ALA A 46 -8.55 -5.51 -8.09
N LYS A 47 -8.00 -6.70 -7.75
CA LYS A 47 -8.77 -7.95 -7.71
C LYS A 47 -9.87 -7.92 -6.67
N SER A 48 -9.63 -7.27 -5.53
CA SER A 48 -10.62 -7.20 -4.47
C SER A 48 -11.81 -6.30 -4.82
N GLN A 49 -11.69 -5.33 -5.75
CA GLN A 49 -12.71 -4.27 -5.93
C GLN A 49 -14.16 -4.79 -6.11
N SER A 50 -14.34 -5.94 -6.73
CA SER A 50 -15.65 -6.58 -6.95
C SER A 50 -16.02 -7.67 -5.93
N MET A 51 -15.11 -8.01 -5.01
CA MET A 51 -15.27 -9.08 -4.03
C MET A 51 -15.29 -8.51 -2.60
N PRO A 52 -15.97 -9.17 -1.65
CA PRO A 52 -15.81 -8.85 -0.23
C PRO A 52 -14.34 -9.01 0.17
N LEU A 53 -13.88 -8.14 1.08
CA LEU A 53 -12.51 -8.23 1.59
C LEU A 53 -12.45 -9.44 2.55
N THR A 54 -11.78 -10.51 2.14
CA THR A 54 -11.59 -11.69 3.00
C THR A 54 -10.58 -11.41 4.11
N GLU A 55 -10.59 -12.24 5.15
CA GLU A 55 -9.69 -12.11 6.31
C GLU A 55 -8.24 -12.20 5.87
N ASP A 56 -7.91 -13.21 5.06
CA ASP A 56 -6.57 -13.41 4.50
C ASP A 56 -6.05 -12.18 3.74
N VAL A 57 -6.93 -11.51 2.98
CA VAL A 57 -6.54 -10.29 2.25
C VAL A 57 -6.27 -9.15 3.21
N LEU A 58 -7.09 -9.01 4.26
CA LEU A 58 -6.89 -7.99 5.29
C LEU A 58 -5.59 -8.23 6.07
N ASP A 59 -5.25 -9.48 6.37
CA ASP A 59 -4.00 -9.88 7.03
C ASP A 59 -2.78 -9.55 6.16
N VAL A 60 -2.86 -9.80 4.85
CA VAL A 60 -1.78 -9.41 3.94
C VAL A 60 -1.63 -7.88 3.89
N LEU A 61 -2.73 -7.14 3.82
CA LEU A 61 -2.70 -5.67 3.79
C LEU A 61 -2.18 -5.06 5.10
N THR A 62 -2.52 -5.65 6.25
CA THR A 62 -1.99 -5.22 7.55
C THR A 62 -0.50 -5.50 7.68
N CYS A 63 -0.01 -6.65 7.20
CA CYS A 63 1.44 -6.92 7.13
C CYS A 63 2.18 -5.81 6.35
N TYR A 64 1.61 -5.33 5.23
CA TYR A 64 2.20 -4.24 4.46
C TYR A 64 2.16 -2.88 5.16
N LEU A 65 1.12 -2.61 5.95
CA LEU A 65 1.04 -1.40 6.77
C LEU A 65 2.03 -1.45 7.95
N GLU A 66 2.25 -2.64 8.51
CA GLU A 66 3.19 -2.85 9.61
C GLU A 66 4.65 -2.74 9.18
N ALA A 67 4.98 -3.18 7.97
CA ALA A 67 6.32 -3.12 7.43
C ALA A 67 6.95 -1.72 7.55
N ARG A 68 8.27 -1.70 7.79
CA ARG A 68 9.01 -0.45 8.04
C ARG A 68 9.00 0.44 6.79
N ASP A 69 9.13 1.75 6.99
CA ASP A 69 9.20 2.71 5.87
C ASP A 69 10.43 2.49 4.96
N SER A 70 11.44 1.77 5.46
CA SER A 70 12.58 1.32 4.66
C SER A 70 12.19 0.26 3.63
N GLU A 71 11.16 -0.53 3.89
CA GLU A 71 10.73 -1.68 3.07
C GLU A 71 9.57 -1.31 2.17
N ILE A 72 8.61 -0.53 2.69
CA ILE A 72 7.40 -0.15 1.98
C ILE A 72 7.31 1.37 1.84
N THR A 73 6.99 1.83 0.64
CA THR A 73 6.85 3.26 0.35
C THR A 73 5.59 3.84 0.99
N SER A 74 5.64 5.12 1.37
CA SER A 74 4.46 5.87 1.83
C SER A 74 3.29 5.77 0.86
N THR A 75 3.55 5.82 -0.45
CA THR A 75 2.52 5.67 -1.49
C THR A 75 1.78 4.34 -1.37
N THR A 76 2.49 3.24 -1.12
CA THR A 76 1.86 1.93 -0.91
C THR A 76 0.97 1.93 0.33
N LYS A 77 1.47 2.49 1.45
CA LYS A 77 0.67 2.58 2.69
C LYS A 77 -0.57 3.45 2.51
N ILE A 78 -0.44 4.58 1.82
CA ILE A 78 -1.57 5.46 1.45
C ILE A 78 -2.59 4.70 0.59
N MET A 79 -2.15 3.91 -0.40
CA MET A 79 -3.05 3.09 -1.21
C MET A 79 -3.86 2.09 -0.38
N ILE A 80 -3.21 1.47 0.61
CA ILE A 80 -3.89 0.54 1.53
C ILE A 80 -4.89 1.29 2.41
N LEU A 81 -4.50 2.42 3.01
CA LEU A 81 -5.38 3.25 3.83
C LEU A 81 -6.58 3.79 3.04
N ASP A 82 -6.38 4.20 1.79
CA ASP A 82 -7.45 4.63 0.88
C ASP A 82 -8.43 3.49 0.59
N GLU A 83 -7.94 2.26 0.37
CA GLU A 83 -8.79 1.09 0.15
C GLU A 83 -9.54 0.71 1.43
N LEU A 84 -8.88 0.71 2.59
CA LEU A 84 -9.54 0.48 3.88
C LEU A 84 -10.61 1.54 4.14
N THR A 85 -10.33 2.82 3.85
CA THR A 85 -11.33 3.91 3.90
C THR A 85 -12.49 3.63 2.95
N ARG A 86 -12.24 3.19 1.73
CA ARG A 86 -13.31 2.92 0.77
C ARG A 86 -14.22 1.77 1.25
N ARG A 87 -13.62 0.68 1.75
CA ARG A 87 -14.33 -0.48 2.30
C ARG A 87 -15.10 -0.14 3.56
N ALA A 88 -14.50 0.69 4.39
CA ALA A 88 -15.09 1.24 5.59
C ALA A 88 -16.48 1.86 5.30
N TRP A 89 -16.62 2.59 4.19
CA TRP A 89 -17.90 3.20 3.84
C TRP A 89 -18.94 2.21 3.29
N GLN A 90 -18.48 1.05 2.81
CA GLN A 90 -19.31 0.02 2.19
C GLN A 90 -19.66 -1.13 3.12
N TRP A 91 -19.04 -1.24 4.31
CA TRP A 91 -19.31 -2.35 5.20
C TRP A 91 -20.75 -2.33 5.69
N GLU A 92 -21.52 -3.27 5.15
CA GLU A 92 -22.85 -3.62 5.62
C GLU A 92 -22.78 -4.28 7.00
N ALA A 93 -23.95 -4.43 7.62
CA ALA A 93 -24.07 -4.87 9.01
C ALA A 93 -23.41 -6.22 9.31
N GLU A 94 -23.31 -7.11 8.33
CA GLU A 94 -22.79 -8.46 8.49
C GLU A 94 -21.26 -8.54 8.47
N THR A 95 -20.57 -7.66 7.74
CA THR A 95 -19.10 -7.55 7.73
C THR A 95 -18.50 -6.89 8.99
N ARG A 96 -19.34 -6.48 9.96
CA ARG A 96 -18.94 -5.72 11.16
C ARG A 96 -18.06 -6.50 12.14
N THR A 97 -18.05 -7.82 12.06
CA THR A 97 -17.25 -8.71 12.94
C THR A 97 -15.83 -8.93 12.43
N MET A 98 -15.56 -8.58 11.18
CA MET A 98 -14.37 -9.04 10.46
C MET A 98 -13.16 -8.11 10.61
N LEU A 99 -13.34 -6.91 11.17
CA LEU A 99 -12.18 -6.06 11.46
C LEU A 99 -11.46 -6.56 12.70
N HIS A 100 -10.32 -7.20 12.49
CA HIS A 100 -9.40 -7.58 13.56
C HIS A 100 -9.07 -6.41 14.48
N LYS A 101 -8.95 -6.68 15.78
CA LYS A 101 -8.55 -5.67 16.78
C LYS A 101 -7.22 -5.01 16.39
N ASP A 102 -6.37 -5.75 15.71
CA ASP A 102 -5.02 -5.35 15.33
C ASP A 102 -5.01 -4.29 14.22
N VAL A 103 -6.02 -4.29 13.33
CA VAL A 103 -6.13 -3.30 12.24
C VAL A 103 -6.33 -1.90 12.82
N HIS A 104 -7.18 -1.75 13.84
CA HIS A 104 -7.44 -0.47 14.48
C HIS A 104 -6.19 0.07 15.20
N PHE A 105 -5.48 -0.81 15.90
CA PHE A 105 -4.22 -0.46 16.56
C PHE A 105 -3.16 -0.02 15.55
N LEU A 106 -3.04 -0.74 14.43
CA LEU A 106 -2.09 -0.42 13.38
C LEU A 106 -2.41 0.93 12.73
N ILE A 107 -3.67 1.19 12.38
CA ILE A 107 -4.10 2.49 11.85
C ILE A 107 -3.84 3.60 12.87
N PHE A 108 -4.10 3.37 14.16
CA PHE A 108 -3.78 4.34 15.20
C PHE A 108 -2.27 4.62 15.29
N ARG A 109 -1.43 3.58 15.22
CA ARG A 109 0.04 3.70 15.20
C ARG A 109 0.52 4.59 14.05
N MET A 110 -0.18 4.59 12.91
CA MET A 110 0.15 5.42 11.74
C MET A 110 -0.05 6.93 11.97
N LEU A 111 -0.78 7.34 13.02
CA LEU A 111 -0.85 8.75 13.43
C LEU A 111 0.47 9.30 14.00
N HIS A 112 1.44 8.44 14.29
CA HIS A 112 2.80 8.83 14.67
C HIS A 112 3.76 8.97 13.47
N SER A 113 3.26 8.80 12.25
CA SER A 113 4.08 8.98 11.04
C SER A 113 4.51 10.44 10.87
N THR A 114 5.72 10.66 10.36
CA THR A 114 6.19 11.98 9.94
C THR A 114 5.71 12.35 8.54
N ASP A 115 5.22 11.39 7.76
CA ASP A 115 4.73 11.60 6.41
C ASP A 115 3.32 12.19 6.45
N THR A 116 3.18 13.43 5.97
CA THR A 116 1.89 14.14 5.99
C THR A 116 0.80 13.48 5.15
N GLY A 117 1.18 12.76 4.09
CA GLY A 117 0.24 11.99 3.26
C GLY A 117 -0.31 10.80 4.03
N ILE A 118 0.56 10.06 4.73
CA ILE A 118 0.15 8.98 5.63
C ILE A 118 -0.76 9.52 6.74
N LEU A 119 -0.40 10.63 7.39
CA LEU A 119 -1.22 11.23 8.44
C LEU A 119 -2.61 11.62 7.94
N ALA A 120 -2.71 12.26 6.77
CA ALA A 120 -3.98 12.66 6.19
C ALA A 120 -4.87 11.45 5.82
N SER A 121 -4.30 10.42 5.20
CA SER A 121 -5.04 9.18 4.89
C SER A 121 -5.42 8.40 6.15
N THR A 122 -4.57 8.41 7.18
CA THR A 122 -4.87 7.76 8.47
C THR A 122 -6.03 8.44 9.18
N CYS A 123 -6.04 9.77 9.27
CA CYS A 123 -7.14 10.52 9.86
C CYS A 123 -8.46 10.27 9.11
N THR A 124 -8.41 10.27 7.77
CA THR A 124 -9.53 9.91 6.91
C THR A 124 -10.06 8.51 7.22
N THR A 125 -9.15 7.53 7.31
CA THR A 125 -9.50 6.13 7.60
C THR A 125 -10.16 6.02 8.97
N LEU A 126 -9.59 6.63 10.01
CA LEU A 126 -10.18 6.64 11.35
C LEU A 126 -11.58 7.25 11.39
N GLY A 127 -11.81 8.36 10.69
CA GLY A 127 -13.15 8.96 10.62
C GLY A 127 -14.17 8.10 9.86
N ALA A 128 -13.70 7.32 8.88
CA ALA A 128 -14.50 6.32 8.19
C ALA A 128 -14.87 5.15 9.13
N LEU A 129 -13.87 4.56 9.81
CA LEU A 129 -14.04 3.48 10.80
C LEU A 129 -14.95 3.89 11.96
N ALA A 130 -14.85 5.15 12.41
CA ALA A 130 -15.68 5.72 13.46
C ALA A 130 -17.16 5.86 13.05
N GLY A 131 -17.47 5.68 11.76
CA GLY A 131 -18.85 5.60 11.27
C GLY A 131 -19.63 4.40 11.81
N TRP A 132 -18.97 3.39 12.39
CA TRP A 132 -19.63 2.20 12.93
C TRP A 132 -19.42 2.10 14.42
N GLY A 133 -20.44 1.64 15.15
CA GLY A 133 -20.41 1.56 16.61
C GLY A 133 -19.23 0.75 17.15
N ALA A 134 -18.94 -0.42 16.57
CA ALA A 134 -17.82 -1.27 16.98
C ALA A 134 -16.46 -0.63 16.69
N GLY A 135 -16.25 -0.11 15.47
CA GLY A 135 -15.01 0.57 15.08
C GLY A 135 -14.75 1.82 15.91
N LYS A 136 -15.79 2.63 16.13
CA LYS A 136 -15.76 3.78 17.03
C LYS A 136 -15.36 3.38 18.45
N SER A 137 -16.00 2.36 19.03
CA SER A 137 -15.66 1.87 20.37
C SER A 137 -14.22 1.37 20.45
N ALA A 138 -13.76 0.61 19.45
CA ALA A 138 -12.39 0.11 19.39
C ALA A 138 -11.36 1.25 19.31
N ILE A 139 -11.62 2.25 18.47
CA ILE A 139 -10.74 3.42 18.32
C ILE A 139 -10.72 4.28 19.59
N LEU A 140 -11.87 4.51 20.23
CA LEU A 140 -11.93 5.30 21.47
C LEU A 140 -11.12 4.69 22.60
N LYS A 141 -11.00 3.36 22.67
CA LYS A 141 -10.14 2.66 23.65
C LYS A 141 -8.65 2.98 23.48
N LEU A 142 -8.22 3.42 22.30
CA LEU A 142 -6.84 3.82 22.02
C LEU A 142 -6.57 5.29 22.38
N ASN A 143 -7.58 6.00 22.91
CA ASN A 143 -7.49 7.41 23.31
C ASN A 143 -6.87 8.35 22.25
N PRO A 144 -7.44 8.42 21.03
CA PRO A 144 -6.85 9.20 19.94
C PRO A 144 -7.02 10.72 20.07
N GLN A 145 -7.77 11.18 21.08
CA GLN A 145 -8.20 12.57 21.19
C GLN A 145 -7.03 13.55 21.22
N GLN A 146 -6.04 13.32 22.10
CA GLN A 146 -4.91 14.24 22.27
C GLN A 146 -4.10 14.37 20.97
N LEU A 147 -3.84 13.24 20.31
CA LEU A 147 -3.06 13.21 19.07
C LEU A 147 -3.81 13.87 17.92
N LEU A 148 -5.11 13.58 17.74
CA LEU A 148 -5.92 14.23 16.71
C LEU A 148 -6.07 15.74 16.95
N VAL A 149 -6.18 16.19 18.20
CA VAL A 149 -6.18 17.63 18.54
C VAL A 149 -4.84 18.27 18.21
N ALA A 150 -3.71 17.62 18.51
CA ALA A 150 -2.40 18.12 18.13
C ALA A 150 -2.23 18.22 16.60
N LEU A 151 -2.63 17.17 15.87
CA LEU A 151 -2.64 17.17 14.40
C LEU A 151 -3.51 18.29 13.81
N SER A 152 -4.66 18.59 14.44
CA SER A 152 -5.56 19.67 14.02
C SER A 152 -4.98 21.09 14.18
N LYS A 153 -3.96 21.26 15.03
CA LYS A 153 -3.36 22.58 15.34
C LYS A 153 -2.02 22.82 14.66
N HIS A 154 -1.20 21.77 14.49
CA HIS A 154 0.22 21.93 14.19
C HIS A 154 0.66 21.48 12.79
N PHE A 155 -0.24 20.87 12.00
CA PHE A 155 0.12 20.34 10.67
C PHE A 155 -0.41 21.21 9.53
N ASN A 156 -0.13 20.81 8.28
CA ASN A 156 -0.66 21.49 7.10
C ASN A 156 -2.20 21.42 7.03
N TYR A 157 -2.80 22.32 6.23
CA TYR A 157 -4.25 22.46 6.10
C TYR A 157 -4.96 21.13 5.81
N THR A 158 -4.40 20.28 4.95
CA THR A 158 -4.99 18.99 4.59
C THR A 158 -5.08 18.05 5.80
N VAL A 159 -3.98 17.89 6.56
CA VAL A 159 -3.96 17.05 7.77
C VAL A 159 -4.89 17.64 8.83
N GLN A 160 -4.86 18.96 9.05
CA GLN A 160 -5.75 19.62 10.01
C GLN A 160 -7.22 19.31 9.72
N HIS A 161 -7.64 19.51 8.47
CA HIS A 161 -9.01 19.26 8.03
C HIS A 161 -9.42 17.79 8.21
N ARG A 162 -8.56 16.83 7.85
CA ARG A 162 -8.84 15.39 8.04
C ARG A 162 -8.86 14.98 9.51
N ALA A 163 -8.00 15.57 10.36
CA ALA A 163 -7.99 15.30 11.80
C ALA A 163 -9.29 15.80 12.47
N ILE A 164 -9.77 16.99 12.07
CA ILE A 164 -11.05 17.54 12.52
C ILE A 164 -12.22 16.64 12.07
N TYR A 165 -12.21 16.15 10.83
CA TYR A 165 -13.19 15.17 10.36
C TYR A 165 -13.21 13.92 11.26
N ALA A 166 -12.05 13.36 11.60
CA ALA A 166 -11.95 12.20 12.48
C ALA A 166 -12.50 12.49 13.89
N LEU A 167 -12.13 13.63 14.49
CA LEU A 167 -12.63 14.06 15.80
C LEU A 167 -14.17 14.15 15.83
N ASN A 168 -14.76 14.74 14.79
CA ASN A 168 -16.21 14.89 14.70
C ASN A 168 -16.92 13.55 14.56
N ARG A 169 -16.40 12.64 13.73
CA ARG A 169 -16.96 11.28 13.57
C ARG A 169 -16.87 10.47 14.86
N LEU A 170 -15.78 10.65 15.61
CA LEU A 170 -15.61 10.03 16.93
C LEU A 170 -16.47 10.69 18.02
N GLY A 171 -17.10 11.85 17.76
CA GLY A 171 -17.85 12.59 18.77
C GLY A 171 -16.97 13.21 19.86
N LEU A 172 -15.70 13.47 19.55
CA LEU A 172 -14.70 14.05 20.46
C LEU A 172 -14.62 15.58 20.37
N SER A 173 -15.53 16.18 19.61
CA SER A 173 -15.70 17.63 19.44
C SER A 173 -16.39 18.25 20.67
N SER A 174 -15.77 18.17 21.84
CA SER A 174 -16.17 18.94 23.02
C SER A 174 -15.21 20.11 23.18
N GLY A 175 -15.59 21.30 22.70
CA GLY A 175 -14.90 22.56 22.98
C GLY A 175 -14.00 23.16 21.89
N ALA A 176 -13.61 22.39 20.87
CA ALA A 176 -12.98 22.97 19.68
C ALA A 176 -14.08 23.42 18.72
N ALA A 177 -14.67 24.59 18.92
CA ALA A 177 -15.55 25.19 17.93
C ALA A 177 -14.75 25.35 16.62
N PRO A 178 -15.02 24.56 15.57
CA PRO A 178 -14.38 24.81 14.29
C PRO A 178 -15.03 26.07 13.74
N ASN A 179 -14.22 27.02 13.24
CA ASN A 179 -14.73 28.08 12.39
C ASN A 179 -15.66 27.44 11.34
N LYS A 180 -16.97 27.67 11.46
CA LYS A 180 -18.03 26.97 10.70
C LYS A 180 -17.84 27.06 9.18
N ALA A 181 -17.04 28.00 8.69
CA ALA A 181 -16.70 28.17 7.28
C ALA A 181 -15.80 27.06 6.69
N ALA A 182 -15.07 26.28 7.50
CA ALA A 182 -14.17 25.24 6.99
C ALA A 182 -14.83 23.86 6.81
N PHE A 183 -16.07 23.68 7.29
CA PHE A 183 -16.70 22.35 7.39
C PHE A 183 -17.54 21.93 6.18
N SER A 184 -18.02 22.87 5.36
CA SER A 184 -18.77 22.55 4.14
C SER A 184 -17.87 21.99 3.03
N GLY A 185 -16.68 22.58 2.83
CA GLY A 185 -15.75 22.17 1.78
C GLY A 185 -15.15 20.77 1.95
N GLY A 186 -15.16 20.22 3.15
CA GLY A 186 -14.50 18.96 3.49
C GLY A 186 -15.12 17.70 2.91
N VAL A 187 -16.46 17.66 2.98
CA VAL A 187 -17.27 16.58 2.41
C VAL A 187 -17.24 16.71 0.88
N GLU A 188 -17.30 17.94 0.38
CA GLU A 188 -17.26 18.27 -1.05
C GLU A 188 -15.92 17.90 -1.71
N VAL A 189 -14.78 18.13 -1.07
CA VAL A 189 -13.45 17.75 -1.61
C VAL A 189 -13.25 16.23 -1.62
N GLN A 190 -13.83 15.51 -0.68
CA GLN A 190 -13.72 14.05 -0.60
C GLN A 190 -14.67 13.36 -1.58
N GLN A 191 -15.88 13.90 -1.73
CA GLN A 191 -16.82 13.51 -2.77
C GLN A 191 -16.26 13.83 -4.16
N HIS A 192 -15.66 15.01 -4.36
CA HIS A 192 -14.98 15.37 -5.60
C HIS A 192 -13.79 14.46 -5.91
N HIS A 193 -13.00 14.01 -4.93
CA HIS A 193 -11.90 13.07 -5.19
C HIS A 193 -12.40 11.67 -5.60
N VAL A 194 -13.47 11.17 -4.95
CA VAL A 194 -14.12 9.92 -5.32
C VAL A 194 -14.78 10.03 -6.70
N ASP A 195 -15.40 11.16 -7.00
CA ASP A 195 -16.07 11.44 -8.27
C ASP A 195 -15.09 11.72 -9.42
N SER A 196 -13.93 12.32 -9.15
CA SER A 196 -12.83 12.46 -10.11
C SER A 196 -12.24 11.10 -10.46
N ARG A 197 -12.00 10.21 -9.49
CA ARG A 197 -11.53 8.85 -9.77
C ARG A 197 -12.59 8.01 -10.51
N ARG A 198 -13.88 8.26 -10.28
CA ARG A 198 -14.97 7.69 -11.10
C ARG A 198 -14.94 8.22 -12.53
N ARG A 199 -14.75 9.54 -12.73
CA ARG A 199 -14.69 10.16 -14.06
C ARG A 199 -13.53 9.64 -14.92
N ASP A 200 -12.35 9.43 -14.32
CA ASP A 200 -11.21 8.86 -15.03
C ASP A 200 -11.47 7.40 -15.48
N ARG A 201 -12.30 6.68 -14.71
CA ARG A 201 -12.75 5.33 -15.07
C ARG A 201 -13.66 5.32 -16.30
N TRP A 202 -14.57 6.28 -16.41
CA TRP A 202 -15.47 6.41 -17.56
C TRP A 202 -14.78 6.90 -18.84
N GLN A 203 -13.63 7.57 -18.75
CA GLN A 203 -12.86 7.97 -19.94
C GLN A 203 -12.05 6.83 -20.57
N THR A 204 -11.89 5.70 -19.87
CA THR A 204 -11.17 4.53 -20.42
C THR A 204 -12.10 3.54 -21.13
N GLU A 205 -13.42 3.75 -21.05
CA GLU A 205 -14.45 2.97 -21.74
C GLU A 205 -15.13 3.82 -22.82
N ILE A 206 -14.37 4.30 -23.79
CA ILE A 206 -14.96 4.72 -25.07
C ILE A 206 -15.22 3.43 -25.86
N PRO A 207 -16.48 3.03 -26.09
CA PRO A 207 -16.76 1.96 -27.03
C PRO A 207 -16.22 2.38 -28.39
N ALA A 208 -15.30 1.58 -28.94
CA ALA A 208 -14.77 1.80 -30.28
C ALA A 208 -15.94 1.91 -31.27
N GLN A 209 -16.22 3.13 -31.73
CA GLN A 209 -17.15 3.31 -32.82
C GLN A 209 -16.55 2.69 -34.08
N PRO A 210 -17.33 1.94 -34.87
CA PRO A 210 -16.88 1.47 -36.17
C PRO A 210 -16.67 2.69 -37.07
N VAL A 211 -15.41 2.95 -37.41
CA VAL A 211 -15.02 3.98 -38.38
C VAL A 211 -15.57 3.55 -39.73
N GLN A 212 -16.68 4.16 -40.17
CA GLN A 212 -17.12 4.08 -41.55
C GLN A 212 -16.17 4.94 -42.40
N HIS A 213 -15.33 4.27 -43.19
CA HIS A 213 -14.51 4.93 -44.19
C HIS A 213 -15.39 5.40 -45.36
N PRO A 214 -15.20 6.65 -45.86
CA PRO A 214 -15.83 7.08 -47.11
C PRO A 214 -15.16 6.37 -48.30
N ASN A 215 -16.01 5.81 -49.15
CA ASN A 215 -15.67 5.12 -50.37
C ASN A 215 -15.09 6.13 -51.38
N MET A 216 -13.77 6.14 -51.56
CA MET A 216 -13.11 6.83 -52.68
C MET A 216 -12.46 5.79 -53.57
N SER A 217 -13.17 5.45 -54.65
CA SER A 217 -12.64 4.69 -55.78
C SER A 217 -11.55 5.50 -56.47
N VAL A 218 -10.30 5.09 -56.31
CA VAL A 218 -9.20 5.47 -57.20
C VAL A 218 -8.57 4.19 -57.73
N GLN A 219 -8.79 3.96 -59.03
CA GLN A 219 -8.09 2.97 -59.82
C GLN A 219 -6.63 3.40 -59.97
N HIS A 220 -5.68 2.53 -59.61
CA HIS A 220 -4.44 2.38 -60.37
C HIS A 220 -3.88 0.94 -60.26
N PRO A 221 -3.24 0.42 -61.31
CA PRO A 221 -2.79 -0.97 -61.40
C PRO A 221 -1.33 -1.14 -60.99
N ASN A 222 -0.98 -2.42 -60.73
CA ASN A 222 0.36 -3.01 -60.67
C ASN A 222 1.20 -2.77 -59.40
N SER A 223 1.34 -3.82 -58.58
CA SER A 223 2.59 -4.53 -58.19
C SER A 223 2.38 -5.27 -56.83
N PRO A 224 3.36 -6.05 -56.32
CA PRO A 224 3.58 -7.46 -56.56
C PRO A 224 3.26 -8.38 -55.36
N ILE A 225 3.34 -9.67 -55.65
CA ILE A 225 3.23 -10.88 -54.82
C ILE A 225 3.60 -10.69 -53.33
N LEU A 226 2.61 -10.96 -52.45
CA LEU A 226 2.77 -11.12 -51.01
C LEU A 226 2.98 -12.61 -50.69
N ILE A 227 4.21 -12.94 -50.28
CA ILE A 227 4.55 -14.25 -49.72
C ILE A 227 3.95 -14.32 -48.31
N SER A 228 3.12 -15.33 -48.08
CA SER A 228 2.45 -15.60 -46.80
C SER A 228 3.46 -15.99 -45.70
N PRO A 229 3.24 -15.62 -44.43
CA PRO A 229 4.06 -16.11 -43.32
C PRO A 229 3.73 -17.58 -43.01
N PRO A 230 4.72 -18.39 -42.56
CA PRO A 230 4.49 -19.79 -42.25
C PRO A 230 3.67 -19.95 -40.97
N THR A 231 2.66 -20.81 -41.04
CA THR A 231 1.90 -21.32 -39.91
C THR A 231 2.81 -22.17 -39.03
N VAL A 232 3.12 -21.71 -37.82
CA VAL A 232 3.77 -22.54 -36.79
C VAL A 232 2.70 -23.36 -36.10
N VAL A 233 2.56 -24.61 -36.53
CA VAL A 233 1.76 -25.65 -35.86
C VAL A 233 2.68 -26.38 -34.89
N GLY A 234 2.35 -26.33 -33.60
CA GLY A 234 2.84 -27.29 -32.61
C GLY A 234 3.39 -26.65 -31.32
N PRO A 235 2.98 -27.13 -30.13
CA PRO A 235 3.62 -26.76 -28.87
C PRO A 235 5.01 -27.42 -28.76
N PRO A 236 5.99 -26.75 -28.14
CA PRO A 236 7.31 -27.33 -27.92
C PRO A 236 7.21 -28.50 -26.92
N THR A 237 7.58 -29.69 -27.39
CA THR A 237 7.78 -30.85 -26.53
C THR A 237 9.11 -30.69 -25.81
N VAL A 238 9.08 -30.48 -24.50
CA VAL A 238 10.27 -30.47 -23.65
C VAL A 238 10.67 -31.91 -23.36
N VAL A 239 11.73 -32.38 -24.00
CA VAL A 239 12.36 -33.67 -23.65
C VAL A 239 13.28 -33.43 -22.46
N VAL A 240 12.88 -33.91 -21.29
CA VAL A 240 13.74 -33.96 -20.09
C VAL A 240 14.57 -35.23 -20.18
N HIS A 241 15.87 -35.10 -20.46
CA HIS A 241 16.81 -36.19 -20.21
C HIS A 241 17.11 -36.26 -18.71
N ALA A 242 16.69 -37.36 -18.09
CA ALA A 242 17.06 -37.73 -16.74
C ALA A 242 18.44 -38.39 -16.76
N ASP A 243 19.49 -37.63 -16.44
CA ASP A 243 20.79 -38.21 -16.14
C ASP A 243 20.77 -38.80 -14.73
N HIS A 244 20.63 -40.12 -14.67
CA HIS A 244 20.93 -40.92 -13.50
C HIS A 244 22.45 -40.92 -13.26
N THR A 245 22.87 -40.35 -12.13
CA THR A 245 24.18 -40.67 -11.53
C THR A 245 23.96 -41.27 -10.13
N PRO A 246 24.57 -42.42 -9.81
CA PRO A 246 24.42 -43.04 -8.50
C PRO A 246 25.50 -42.54 -7.52
N SER A 247 25.01 -42.30 -6.30
CA SER A 247 25.61 -42.56 -4.99
C SER A 247 27.14 -42.51 -4.85
N ARG A 248 27.62 -41.52 -4.07
CA ARG A 248 28.79 -41.74 -3.21
C ARG A 248 28.55 -41.19 -1.80
N GLU A 249 28.28 -42.16 -0.94
CA GLU A 249 28.34 -42.11 0.52
C GLU A 249 29.61 -41.41 1.02
N ARG A 250 29.46 -40.38 1.86
CA ARG A 250 30.47 -40.06 2.87
C ARG A 250 29.84 -39.47 4.12
N ARG A 251 29.85 -40.30 5.15
CA ARG A 251 29.53 -40.01 6.55
C ARG A 251 30.34 -38.81 7.06
N SER A 252 29.65 -37.86 7.68
CA SER A 252 30.22 -36.99 8.72
C SER A 252 29.15 -36.76 9.78
N ARG A 253 29.24 -37.54 10.87
CA ARG A 253 28.55 -37.27 12.13
C ARG A 253 29.16 -36.00 12.73
N SER A 254 28.37 -34.94 12.87
CA SER A 254 28.71 -33.81 13.73
C SER A 254 27.48 -33.46 14.57
N SER A 255 27.55 -33.87 15.83
CA SER A 255 26.60 -33.59 16.89
C SER A 255 26.66 -32.10 17.24
N LYS A 256 25.78 -31.28 16.66
CA LYS A 256 25.53 -29.92 17.16
C LYS A 256 24.51 -30.00 18.29
N ARG A 257 25.00 -29.74 19.50
CA ARG A 257 24.20 -29.51 20.71
C ARG A 257 23.28 -28.32 20.49
N ASP A 258 22.03 -28.47 20.89
CA ASP A 258 21.08 -27.37 21.02
C ASP A 258 21.62 -26.32 22.00
N PRO A 259 21.58 -25.02 21.67
CA PRO A 259 21.88 -23.99 22.64
C PRO A 259 20.72 -23.87 23.65
N GLN A 260 21.00 -24.20 24.91
CA GLN A 260 20.13 -23.84 26.03
C GLN A 260 19.91 -22.32 26.07
N PRO A 261 18.68 -21.85 26.38
CA PRO A 261 18.43 -20.44 26.61
C PRO A 261 19.17 -19.97 27.87
N GLN A 262 20.06 -18.99 27.71
CA GLN A 262 20.67 -18.30 28.85
C GLN A 262 19.62 -17.41 29.52
N ILE A 263 19.28 -17.73 30.77
CA ILE A 263 18.49 -16.86 31.63
C ILE A 263 19.39 -15.71 32.08
N ILE A 264 19.17 -14.53 31.51
CA ILE A 264 19.82 -13.29 31.95
C ILE A 264 19.06 -12.82 33.20
N VAL A 265 19.65 -13.03 34.38
CA VAL A 265 19.17 -12.44 35.63
C VAL A 265 19.60 -10.97 35.65
N ILE A 266 18.66 -10.07 35.38
CA ILE A 266 18.88 -8.62 35.53
C ILE A 266 18.79 -8.31 37.02
N GLN A 267 19.94 -8.12 37.68
CA GLN A 267 19.98 -7.53 39.01
C GLN A 267 19.47 -6.09 38.93
N GLN A 268 18.36 -5.81 39.61
CA GLN A 268 17.93 -4.43 39.85
C GLN A 268 19.00 -3.73 40.70
N PRO A 269 19.43 -2.51 40.33
CA PRO A 269 20.26 -1.71 41.21
C PRO A 269 19.46 -1.36 42.48
N PRO A 270 20.11 -1.29 43.65
CA PRO A 270 19.45 -0.94 44.89
C PRO A 270 18.81 0.46 44.80
N PRO A 271 17.68 0.68 45.50
CA PRO A 271 16.99 1.95 45.49
C PRO A 271 17.90 3.06 46.04
N ASP A 272 17.95 4.15 45.29
CA ASP A 272 18.74 5.34 45.57
C ASP A 272 18.25 5.98 46.89
N THR A 273 19.03 5.83 47.96
CA THR A 273 18.82 6.54 49.23
C THR A 273 19.20 8.00 49.07
N ARG A 274 18.29 8.80 48.51
CA ARG A 274 18.40 10.27 48.45
C ARG A 274 17.16 11.01 48.94
N GLU A 275 16.54 10.51 50.00
CA GLU A 275 15.55 11.27 50.77
C GLU A 275 15.79 11.11 52.27
N ARG A 276 16.93 11.61 52.75
CA ARG A 276 17.12 11.98 54.17
C ARG A 276 18.17 13.07 54.25
N GLU A 277 17.73 14.29 53.93
CA GLU A 277 18.23 15.53 54.51
C GLU A 277 17.50 16.63 53.77
N LEU A 278 16.40 17.09 54.36
CA LEU A 278 15.94 18.47 54.41
C LEU A 278 14.53 18.45 55.05
N TRP A 279 14.49 18.86 56.31
CA TRP A 279 13.50 19.79 56.89
C TRP A 279 12.09 19.80 56.29
#